data_AF-S4GT99-F1
#
_entry.id   AF-S4GT99-F1
#
_cell.length_a   1.000
_cell.length_b   1.000
_cell.length_c   1.000
_cell.angle_alpha   90.00
_cell.angle_beta   90.00
_cell.angle_gamma   90.00
#
_symmetry.space_group_name_H-M   'P 1'
#
loop_
_entity.id
_entity.type
_entity.pdbx_description
1 polymer ?
#
loop_
_entity_poly.entity_id
_entity_poly.type
_entity_poly.pdbx_seq_one_letter_code
_entity_poly.pdbx_strand_id
1 'polypeptide(L)'
;TSSGDFAAQSVEEAFEKLCALQPIYHANSRISSDHIHETILGLLQLFKSCDSGDFAPESLPESLPDILPQSVIASKNLMHRTDAFESIHNPQSKEDFARAINTMRFEEAFISQIAVLQSRENSRLGSAYKCNNGALRQQFEESLPFALTEGQKNVISEIAEDMQGNSLKHLQDAQGESQAAALSGESQAAAESPLKPMRRLLQGEVGSGKTVVAMSAMLQAVGSGHQAVLVAPTQVLAHQHAENLRQMIARAHINVEITLVTGGMKLADRRSALAKVASGEPAIIVA
;
A
#
# COMPACT_ATOMS: atom_id res chain seq x y z
N THR A 1 4.41 0.25 48.71
CA THR A 1 4.18 1.50 49.46
C THR A 1 4.69 2.67 48.65
N SER A 2 3.83 3.21 47.79
CA SER A 2 3.95 4.54 47.19
C SER A 2 2.53 5.07 46.96
N SER A 3 1.73 4.97 48.03
CA SER A 3 0.40 5.58 48.15
C SER A 3 0.58 6.99 48.70
N GLY A 4 1.31 7.82 47.97
CA GLY A 4 1.58 9.21 48.32
C GLY A 4 1.42 10.07 47.08
N ASP A 5 0.57 11.09 47.20
CA ASP A 5 0.39 12.26 46.32
C ASP A 5 -0.86 12.35 45.44
N PHE A 6 -1.72 11.33 45.35
CA PHE A 6 -2.90 11.40 44.46
C PHE A 6 -4.26 11.20 45.13
N ALA A 7 -4.31 11.19 46.47
CA ALA A 7 -5.59 11.17 47.20
C ALA A 7 -6.25 12.56 47.11
N ALA A 8 -7.55 12.61 46.78
CA ALA A 8 -8.32 13.86 46.80
C ALA A 8 -8.21 14.53 48.18
N GLN A 9 -7.96 15.85 48.18
CA GLN A 9 -7.72 16.62 49.39
C GLN A 9 -9.04 17.05 50.07
N SER A 10 -10.17 16.96 49.35
CA SER A 10 -11.52 17.20 49.86
C SER A 10 -12.54 16.19 49.32
N VAL A 11 -13.72 16.15 49.94
CA VAL A 11 -14.84 15.29 49.52
C VAL A 11 -15.40 15.79 48.18
N GLU A 12 -15.40 17.10 47.98
CA GLU A 12 -15.85 17.75 46.76
C GLU A 12 -14.96 17.38 45.57
N GLU A 13 -13.63 17.43 45.74
CA GLU A 13 -12.66 17.03 44.71
C GLU A 13 -12.78 15.53 44.40
N ALA A 14 -13.00 14.70 45.42
CA ALA A 14 -13.22 13.26 45.24
C ALA A 14 -14.49 12.99 44.42
N PHE A 15 -15.56 13.75 44.67
CA PHE A 15 -16.82 13.60 43.94
C PHE A 15 -16.70 14.04 42.48
N GLU A 16 -16.01 15.15 42.22
CA GLU A 16 -15.72 15.60 40.84
C GLU A 16 -14.89 14.56 40.07
N LYS A 17 -13.84 14.00 40.68
CA LYS A 17 -13.02 12.95 40.04
C LYS A 17 -13.82 11.68 39.75
N LEU A 18 -14.72 11.27 40.65
CA LEU A 18 -15.56 10.09 40.46
C LEU A 18 -16.64 10.26 39.39
N CYS A 19 -17.14 11.48 39.21
CA CYS A 19 -18.15 11.79 38.21
C CYS A 19 -17.57 12.15 36.83
N ALA A 20 -16.28 12.45 36.74
CA ALA A 20 -15.59 12.76 35.50
C ALA A 20 -15.41 11.54 34.59
N LEU A 21 -15.37 11.78 33.28
CA LEU A 21 -15.04 10.74 32.30
C LEU A 21 -13.55 10.45 32.37
N GLN A 22 -13.22 9.23 32.79
CA GLN A 22 -11.84 8.78 33.01
C GLN A 22 -11.48 7.68 31.99
N PRO A 23 -10.39 7.87 31.22
CA PRO A 23 -9.90 6.82 30.33
C PRO A 23 -9.28 5.67 31.13
N ILE A 24 -9.48 4.44 30.63
CA ILE A 24 -8.90 3.23 31.23
C ILE A 24 -7.69 2.80 30.40
N TYR A 25 -6.53 2.73 31.03
CA TYR A 25 -5.27 2.35 30.41
C TYR A 25 -4.93 0.88 30.66
N HIS A 26 -4.08 0.32 29.80
CA HIS A 26 -3.51 -1.00 30.00
C HIS A 26 -2.50 -1.00 31.16
N ALA A 27 -3.00 -1.20 32.37
CA ALA A 27 -2.24 -1.29 33.61
C ALA A 27 -1.54 -2.66 33.79
N ASN A 28 -0.55 -2.73 34.69
CA ASN A 28 0.10 -3.98 35.10
C ASN A 28 0.26 -4.04 36.63
N SER A 29 0.84 -5.13 37.15
CA SER A 29 0.97 -5.35 38.61
C SER A 29 1.80 -4.30 39.35
N ARG A 30 2.58 -3.46 38.64
CA ARG A 30 3.42 -2.42 39.22
C ARG A 30 2.88 -1.01 38.99
N ILE A 31 2.04 -0.80 37.96
CA ILE A 31 1.59 0.51 37.51
C ILE A 31 0.07 0.47 37.31
N SER A 32 -0.67 1.28 38.07
CA SER A 32 -2.13 1.41 37.97
C SER A 32 -2.55 2.30 36.79
N SER A 33 -3.80 2.14 36.33
CA SER A 33 -4.39 3.00 35.30
C SER A 33 -4.39 4.47 35.73
N ASP A 34 -4.73 4.75 36.98
CA ASP A 34 -4.75 6.11 37.53
C ASP A 34 -3.36 6.75 37.52
N HIS A 35 -2.32 5.97 37.87
CA HIS A 35 -0.94 6.47 37.81
C HIS A 35 -0.51 6.80 36.37
N ILE A 36 -0.92 5.97 35.40
CA ILE A 36 -0.69 6.25 33.97
C ILE A 36 -1.43 7.52 33.57
N HIS A 37 -2.69 7.66 33.96
CA HIS A 37 -3.52 8.82 33.65
C HIS A 37 -2.91 10.11 34.16
N GLU A 38 -2.56 10.19 35.45
CA GLU A 38 -1.96 11.37 36.07
C GLU A 38 -0.60 11.71 35.45
N THR A 39 0.21 10.69 35.11
CA THR A 39 1.48 10.89 34.40
C THR A 39 1.24 11.52 33.03
N ILE A 40 0.23 11.05 32.28
CA ILE A 40 -0.14 11.62 30.98
C ILE A 40 -0.65 13.05 31.13
N LEU A 41 -1.49 13.35 32.11
CA LEU A 41 -1.97 14.72 32.37
C LEU A 41 -0.81 15.65 32.71
N GLY A 42 0.12 15.22 33.57
CA GLY A 42 1.34 15.97 33.87
C GLY A 42 2.17 16.26 32.62
N LEU A 43 2.34 15.27 31.73
CA LEU A 43 3.03 15.47 30.45
C LEU A 43 2.30 16.45 29.53
N LEU A 44 0.97 16.36 29.42
CA LEU A 44 0.16 17.30 28.63
C LEU A 44 0.27 18.73 29.18
N GLN A 45 0.27 18.90 30.50
CA GLN A 45 0.50 20.18 31.16
C GLN A 45 1.90 20.71 30.92
N LEU A 46 2.93 19.87 30.91
CA LEU A 46 4.29 20.26 30.55
C LEU A 46 4.38 20.75 29.10
N PHE A 47 3.74 20.06 28.16
CA PHE A 47 3.65 20.52 26.77
C PHE A 47 2.94 21.89 26.64
N LYS A 48 1.99 22.19 27.52
CA LYS A 48 1.27 23.48 27.57
C LYS A 48 1.97 24.58 28.37
N SER A 49 2.82 24.26 29.34
CA SER A 49 3.46 25.25 30.22
C SER A 49 4.80 25.77 29.68
N CYS A 50 5.40 25.09 28.70
CA CYS A 50 6.45 25.65 27.85
C CYS A 50 5.96 26.85 27.00
N ASP A 51 4.66 27.17 27.05
CA ASP A 51 3.97 28.24 26.31
C ASP A 51 4.03 29.61 27.06
N SER A 52 4.26 29.60 28.39
CA SER A 52 4.36 30.81 29.21
C SER A 52 5.81 31.09 29.58
N GLY A 53 6.46 31.91 28.75
CA GLY A 53 7.89 32.18 28.77
C GLY A 53 8.51 32.42 30.14
N ASP A 54 9.56 31.65 30.43
CA ASP A 54 10.67 32.10 31.28
C ASP A 54 11.96 31.27 31.11
N PHE A 55 12.23 30.68 29.94
CA PHE A 55 13.55 30.15 29.59
C PHE A 55 13.77 30.20 28.07
N ALA A 56 14.63 31.10 27.60
CA ALA A 56 15.20 31.02 26.25
C ALA A 56 16.41 30.05 26.29
N PRO A 57 16.32 28.91 25.59
CA PRO A 57 17.26 28.67 24.50
C PRO A 57 16.59 27.97 23.28
N GLU A 58 16.80 28.54 22.10
CA GLU A 58 16.72 27.89 20.77
C GLU A 58 15.62 26.82 20.57
N SER A 59 14.39 27.32 20.31
CA SER A 59 13.33 26.70 19.50
C SER A 59 13.03 25.21 19.74
N LEU A 60 12.30 24.92 20.81
CA LEU A 60 11.39 23.77 20.85
C LEU A 60 10.01 24.25 20.40
N PRO A 61 9.31 23.55 19.48
CA PRO A 61 8.13 24.09 18.80
C PRO A 61 6.95 24.33 19.76
N GLU A 62 6.37 25.52 19.61
CA GLU A 62 5.06 25.96 20.08
C GLU A 62 4.00 24.89 19.79
N SER A 63 3.40 24.27 20.81
CA SER A 63 2.34 23.25 20.66
C SER A 63 2.71 22.00 19.83
N LEU A 64 1.91 20.93 19.94
CA LEU A 64 2.11 19.77 19.07
C LEU A 64 1.61 20.14 17.66
N PRO A 65 2.49 20.22 16.64
CA PRO A 65 2.08 20.70 15.33
C PRO A 65 1.10 19.73 14.65
N ASP A 66 0.12 20.31 13.96
CA ASP A 66 -0.80 19.56 13.11
C ASP A 66 -0.06 18.97 11.89
N ILE A 67 -0.30 17.69 11.62
CA ILE A 67 0.19 17.04 10.39
C ILE A 67 -0.76 17.36 9.22
N LEU A 68 -2.05 17.54 9.51
CA LEU A 68 -3.05 17.83 8.51
C LEU A 68 -2.96 19.30 8.06
N PRO A 69 -3.09 19.59 6.76
CA PRO A 69 -3.21 20.97 6.29
C PRO A 69 -4.43 21.67 6.91
N GLN A 70 -4.30 22.96 7.22
CA GLN A 70 -5.38 23.75 7.81
C GLN A 70 -6.68 23.73 6.99
N SER A 71 -6.57 23.66 5.66
CA SER A 71 -7.73 23.54 4.75
C SER A 71 -8.50 22.22 4.96
N VAL A 72 -7.80 21.12 5.27
CA VAL A 72 -8.40 19.82 5.55
C VAL A 72 -9.08 19.83 6.92
N ILE A 73 -8.42 20.38 7.94
CA ILE A 73 -8.97 20.53 9.28
C ILE A 73 -10.28 21.32 9.24
N ALA A 74 -10.27 22.49 8.60
CA ALA A 74 -11.44 23.36 8.49
C ALA A 74 -12.58 22.72 7.68
N SER A 75 -12.28 22.07 6.55
CA SER A 75 -13.31 21.46 5.69
C SER A 75 -13.96 20.22 6.30
N LYS A 76 -13.22 19.46 7.12
CA LYS A 76 -13.69 18.25 7.78
C LYS A 76 -14.13 18.49 9.23
N ASN A 77 -14.04 19.74 9.72
CA ASN A 77 -14.36 20.12 11.09
C ASN A 77 -13.65 19.24 12.12
N LEU A 78 -12.34 19.04 11.93
CA LEU A 78 -11.50 18.22 12.79
C LEU A 78 -10.91 19.06 13.93
N MET A 79 -10.51 18.41 15.02
CA MET A 79 -9.79 19.06 16.11
C MET A 79 -8.35 19.34 15.71
N HIS A 80 -7.75 20.38 16.30
CA HIS A 80 -6.30 20.50 16.31
C HIS A 80 -5.70 19.34 17.11
N ARG A 81 -4.49 18.93 16.76
CA ARG A 81 -3.86 17.73 17.28
C ARG A 81 -3.71 17.78 18.80
N THR A 82 -3.26 18.92 19.34
CA THR A 82 -3.19 19.15 20.80
C THR A 82 -4.53 18.89 21.49
N ASP A 83 -5.61 19.45 20.93
CA ASP A 83 -6.95 19.37 21.50
C ASP A 83 -7.51 17.96 21.41
N ALA A 84 -7.18 17.24 20.34
CA ALA A 84 -7.54 15.83 20.17
C ALA A 84 -6.83 14.96 21.21
N PHE A 85 -5.51 15.12 21.41
CA PHE A 85 -4.77 14.39 22.44
C PHE A 85 -5.31 14.68 23.83
N GLU A 86 -5.59 15.94 24.15
CA GLU A 86 -6.21 16.30 25.42
C GLU A 86 -7.60 15.70 25.57
N SER A 87 -8.45 15.78 24.56
CA SER A 87 -9.81 15.24 24.62
C SER A 87 -9.85 13.71 24.66
N ILE A 88 -8.80 13.01 24.24
CA ILE A 88 -8.65 11.56 24.41
C ILE A 88 -8.30 11.21 25.85
N HIS A 89 -7.40 11.98 26.46
CA HIS A 89 -6.83 11.67 27.78
C HIS A 89 -7.55 12.36 28.95
N ASN A 90 -8.25 13.48 28.72
CA ASN A 90 -9.00 14.27 29.69
C ASN A 90 -10.35 14.77 29.12
N PRO A 91 -11.24 13.88 28.68
CA PRO A 91 -12.49 14.26 28.03
C PRO A 91 -13.44 14.99 28.97
N GLN A 92 -13.93 16.17 28.55
CA GLN A 92 -15.00 16.89 29.24
C GLN A 92 -16.39 16.32 28.90
N SER A 93 -16.53 15.69 27.73
CA SER A 93 -17.76 15.06 27.26
C SER A 93 -17.45 13.81 26.42
N LYS A 94 -18.45 12.94 26.23
CA LYS A 94 -18.32 11.77 25.35
C LYS A 94 -18.21 12.20 23.89
N GLU A 95 -18.86 13.30 23.55
CA GLU A 95 -18.86 13.91 22.23
C GLU A 95 -17.45 14.40 21.87
N ASP A 96 -16.77 15.08 22.79
CA ASP A 96 -15.39 15.56 22.59
C ASP A 96 -14.42 14.41 22.40
N PHE A 97 -14.52 13.38 23.25
CA PHE A 97 -13.75 12.15 23.10
C PHE A 97 -13.96 11.52 21.71
N ALA A 98 -15.21 11.41 21.26
CA ALA A 98 -15.53 10.83 19.96
C ALA A 98 -14.98 11.65 18.79
N ARG A 99 -15.07 13.00 18.88
CA ARG A 99 -14.49 13.91 17.88
C ARG A 99 -12.96 13.81 17.82
N ALA A 100 -12.32 13.67 18.97
CA ALA A 100 -10.87 13.52 19.06
C ALA A 100 -10.38 12.21 18.45
N ILE A 101 -11.05 11.09 18.77
CA ILE A 101 -10.75 9.79 18.15
C ILE A 101 -11.00 9.82 16.65
N ASN A 102 -12.07 10.48 16.18
CA ASN A 102 -12.33 10.64 14.75
C ASN A 102 -11.19 11.41 14.06
N THR A 103 -10.76 12.53 14.67
CA THR A 103 -9.63 13.34 14.20
C THR A 103 -8.36 12.50 14.06
N MET A 104 -7.98 11.75 15.10
CA MET A 104 -6.77 10.93 15.06
C MET A 104 -6.85 9.80 14.02
N ARG A 105 -8.02 9.16 13.87
CA ARG A 105 -8.26 8.16 12.82
C ARG A 105 -8.18 8.76 11.42
N PHE A 106 -8.70 9.96 11.24
CA PHE A 106 -8.61 10.66 9.97
C PHE A 106 -7.17 11.03 9.66
N GLU A 107 -6.42 11.56 10.63
CA GLU A 107 -4.99 11.87 10.48
C GLU A 107 -4.19 10.63 10.03
N GLU A 108 -4.37 9.49 10.71
CA GLU A 108 -3.71 8.24 10.35
C GLU A 108 -4.07 7.77 8.93
N ALA A 109 -5.36 7.81 8.57
CA ALA A 109 -5.82 7.45 7.24
C ALA A 109 -5.25 8.41 6.17
N PHE A 110 -5.21 9.71 6.44
CA PHE A 110 -4.70 10.73 5.54
C PHE A 110 -3.21 10.50 5.23
N ILE A 111 -2.40 10.31 6.27
CA ILE A 111 -0.97 9.99 6.14
C ILE A 111 -0.77 8.69 5.36
N SER A 112 -1.55 7.65 5.69
CA SER A 112 -1.48 6.35 5.00
C SER A 112 -1.82 6.48 3.52
N GLN A 113 -2.83 7.27 3.16
CA GLN A 113 -3.20 7.47 1.76
C GLN A 113 -2.17 8.31 1.00
N ILE A 114 -1.58 9.32 1.63
CA ILE A 114 -0.45 10.06 1.04
C ILE A 114 0.70 9.11 0.73
N ALA A 115 1.07 8.23 1.68
CA ALA A 115 2.14 7.25 1.46
C ALA A 115 1.82 6.31 0.27
N VAL A 116 0.57 5.86 0.13
CA VAL A 116 0.13 5.05 -1.02
C VAL A 116 0.22 5.85 -2.33
N LEU A 117 -0.19 7.12 -2.34
CA LEU A 117 -0.10 7.99 -3.53
C LEU A 117 1.35 8.26 -3.92
N GLN A 118 2.23 8.56 -2.95
CA GLN A 118 3.67 8.72 -3.19
C GLN A 118 4.29 7.42 -3.73
N SER A 119 3.92 6.25 -3.20
CA SER A 119 4.34 4.96 -3.75
C SER A 119 3.84 4.74 -5.19
N ARG A 120 2.63 5.20 -5.52
CA ARG A 120 2.09 5.18 -6.88
C ARG A 120 2.87 6.07 -7.82
N GLU A 121 3.16 7.30 -7.40
CA GLU A 121 3.91 8.29 -8.17
C GLU A 121 5.35 7.84 -8.42
N ASN A 122 6.06 7.38 -7.38
CA ASN A 122 7.42 6.86 -7.53
C ASN A 122 7.50 5.69 -8.51
N SER A 123 6.47 4.85 -8.55
CA SER A 123 6.43 3.77 -9.55
C SER A 123 6.09 4.26 -10.97
N ARG A 124 5.39 5.39 -11.11
CA ARG A 124 5.15 6.02 -12.44
C ARG A 124 6.42 6.58 -13.05
N LEU A 125 7.41 6.93 -12.22
CA LEU A 125 8.74 7.35 -12.68
C LEU A 125 9.61 6.19 -13.19
N GLY A 126 9.16 4.93 -13.02
CA GLY A 126 9.85 3.76 -13.54
C GLY A 126 9.78 3.68 -15.07
N SER A 127 10.86 3.21 -15.69
CA SER A 127 10.86 2.92 -17.13
C SER A 127 9.85 1.81 -17.45
N ALA A 128 9.05 2.03 -18.50
CA ALA A 128 8.09 1.07 -19.02
C ALA A 128 8.41 0.72 -20.48
N TYR A 129 8.13 -0.53 -20.86
CA TYR A 129 8.38 -1.05 -22.20
C TYR A 129 7.08 -1.62 -22.77
N LYS A 130 6.81 -1.33 -24.05
CA LYS A 130 5.64 -1.87 -24.76
C LYS A 130 5.87 -3.36 -25.06
N CYS A 131 4.94 -4.21 -24.64
CA CYS A 131 4.92 -5.62 -24.99
C CYS A 131 3.82 -5.88 -26.03
N ASN A 132 4.14 -5.67 -27.31
CA ASN A 132 3.15 -5.70 -28.40
C ASN A 132 2.99 -7.07 -29.04
N ASN A 133 3.92 -8.01 -28.83
CA ASN A 133 3.85 -9.32 -29.47
C ASN A 133 3.13 -10.34 -28.56
N GLY A 134 1.88 -10.63 -28.91
CA GLY A 134 1.04 -11.61 -28.22
C GLY A 134 1.00 -13.00 -28.85
N ALA A 135 1.86 -13.31 -29.84
CA ALA A 135 1.77 -14.59 -30.57
C ALA A 135 1.92 -15.81 -29.65
N LEU A 136 2.90 -15.79 -28.72
CA LEU A 136 3.09 -16.87 -27.76
C LEU A 136 1.92 -17.02 -26.80
N ARG A 137 1.34 -15.89 -26.37
CA ARG A 137 0.16 -15.86 -25.52
C ARG A 137 -1.04 -16.50 -26.22
N GLN A 138 -1.31 -16.10 -27.47
CA GLN A 138 -2.42 -16.63 -28.27
C GLN A 138 -2.26 -18.13 -28.52
N GLN A 139 -1.06 -18.58 -28.92
CA GLN A 139 -0.75 -20.00 -29.09
C GLN A 139 -1.02 -20.80 -27.80
N PHE A 140 -0.65 -20.25 -26.65
CA PHE A 140 -0.90 -20.88 -25.36
C PHE A 140 -2.39 -20.97 -25.04
N GLU A 141 -3.15 -19.89 -25.21
CA GLU A 141 -4.59 -19.83 -24.95
C GLU A 141 -5.37 -20.82 -25.83
N GLU A 142 -4.99 -20.96 -27.10
CA GLU A 142 -5.57 -21.92 -28.04
C GLU A 142 -5.24 -23.38 -27.70
N SER A 143 -4.10 -23.63 -27.05
CA SER A 143 -3.66 -24.98 -26.66
C SER A 143 -4.32 -25.51 -25.38
N LEU A 144 -5.10 -24.69 -24.67
CA LEU A 144 -5.67 -25.07 -23.38
C LEU A 144 -6.70 -26.20 -23.54
N PRO A 145 -6.67 -27.23 -22.68
CA PRO A 145 -7.62 -28.35 -22.75
C PRO A 145 -9.02 -27.99 -22.21
N PHE A 146 -9.26 -26.72 -21.90
CA PHE A 146 -10.51 -26.18 -21.39
C PHE A 146 -10.70 -24.76 -21.91
N ALA A 147 -11.95 -24.33 -22.01
CA ALA A 147 -12.27 -22.95 -22.38
C ALA A 147 -11.99 -22.01 -21.19
N LEU A 148 -11.37 -20.86 -21.48
CA LEU A 148 -11.24 -19.78 -20.51
C LEU A 148 -12.62 -19.20 -20.18
N THR A 149 -12.83 -18.86 -18.91
CA THR A 149 -14.04 -18.15 -18.49
C THR A 149 -14.04 -16.71 -19.02
N GLU A 150 -15.20 -16.10 -19.15
CA GLU A 150 -15.31 -14.69 -19.56
C GLU A 150 -14.52 -13.76 -18.63
N GLY A 151 -14.54 -14.04 -17.32
CA GLY A 151 -13.73 -13.30 -16.35
C GLY A 151 -12.22 -13.41 -16.62
N GLN A 152 -11.73 -14.62 -16.94
CA GLN A 152 -10.32 -14.82 -17.28
C GLN A 152 -9.93 -14.08 -18.57
N LYS A 153 -10.76 -14.17 -19.62
CA LYS A 153 -10.53 -13.47 -20.90
C LYS A 153 -10.47 -11.96 -20.71
N ASN A 154 -11.42 -11.39 -19.95
CA ASN A 154 -11.46 -9.96 -19.67
C ASN A 154 -10.20 -9.49 -18.97
N VAL A 155 -9.77 -10.20 -17.92
CA VAL A 155 -8.55 -9.87 -17.17
C VAL A 155 -7.29 -10.00 -18.03
N ILE A 156 -7.20 -11.03 -18.87
CA ILE A 156 -6.08 -11.21 -19.80
C ILE A 156 -6.02 -10.07 -20.82
N SER A 157 -7.16 -9.67 -21.40
CA SER A 157 -7.23 -8.52 -22.33
C SER A 157 -6.77 -7.25 -21.65
N GLU A 158 -7.25 -7.00 -20.43
CA GLU A 158 -6.91 -5.80 -19.67
C GLU A 158 -5.41 -5.72 -19.32
N ILE A 159 -4.83 -6.86 -18.94
CA ILE A 159 -3.38 -6.98 -18.70
C ILE A 159 -2.61 -6.72 -20.02
N ALA A 160 -3.06 -7.32 -21.12
CA ALA A 160 -2.40 -7.15 -22.41
C ALA A 160 -2.44 -5.70 -22.91
N GLU A 161 -3.58 -5.01 -22.76
CA GLU A 161 -3.75 -3.60 -23.10
C GLU A 161 -2.81 -2.70 -22.29
N ASP A 162 -2.71 -2.94 -20.97
CA ASP A 162 -1.78 -2.21 -20.12
C ASP A 162 -0.33 -2.45 -20.51
N MET A 163 0.05 -3.71 -20.80
CA MET A 163 1.40 -4.07 -21.25
C MET A 163 1.75 -3.48 -22.62
N GLN A 164 0.75 -3.19 -23.47
CA GLN A 164 0.94 -2.50 -24.76
C GLN A 164 1.03 -0.98 -24.63
N GLY A 165 0.71 -0.43 -23.45
CA GLY A 165 0.66 1.01 -23.20
C GLY A 165 -0.64 1.68 -23.69
N ASN A 166 -1.68 0.90 -23.98
CA ASN A 166 -2.96 1.38 -24.52
C ASN A 166 -4.01 1.67 -23.44
N SER A 167 -3.59 1.88 -22.18
CA SER A 167 -4.51 1.98 -21.04
C SER A 167 -5.36 3.27 -21.10
N LEU A 168 -6.54 3.18 -21.73
CA LEU A 168 -7.52 4.27 -21.88
C LEU A 168 -8.23 4.62 -20.56
N LYS A 169 -8.22 3.74 -19.56
CA LYS A 169 -8.96 3.94 -18.29
C LYS A 169 -8.29 4.90 -17.32
N HIS A 170 -6.97 5.10 -17.39
CA HIS A 170 -6.24 5.95 -16.44
C HIS A 170 -6.14 7.42 -16.84
N LEU A 171 -6.71 7.82 -17.99
CA LEU A 171 -6.85 9.23 -18.34
C LEU A 171 -7.92 9.94 -17.49
N GLN A 172 -8.85 9.19 -16.89
CA GLN A 172 -9.89 9.75 -16.01
C GLN A 172 -9.41 9.96 -14.56
N ASP A 173 -8.41 9.20 -14.09
CA ASP A 173 -7.89 9.33 -12.71
C ASP A 173 -6.87 10.48 -12.53
N ALA A 174 -6.25 10.92 -13.63
CA ALA A 174 -5.22 11.98 -13.60
C ALA A 174 -5.80 13.38 -13.79
N GLN A 175 -7.00 13.47 -14.37
CA GLN A 175 -7.76 14.72 -14.46
C GLN A 175 -8.87 14.63 -13.42
N GLY A 176 -8.65 15.23 -12.25
CA GLY A 176 -9.74 15.50 -11.33
C GLY A 176 -10.91 16.12 -12.08
N GLU A 177 -12.12 15.73 -11.71
CA GLU A 177 -13.39 16.19 -12.27
C GLU A 177 -13.51 17.73 -12.25
N SER A 178 -12.90 18.40 -13.22
CA SER A 178 -13.09 19.80 -13.56
C SER A 178 -12.32 20.09 -14.84
N GLN A 179 -12.98 19.79 -15.96
CA GLN A 179 -12.89 20.44 -17.29
C GLN A 179 -13.25 19.43 -18.40
N ALA A 180 -14.39 18.75 -18.25
CA ALA A 180 -15.04 18.06 -19.36
C ALA A 180 -15.98 19.04 -20.10
N ALA A 181 -15.43 20.13 -20.65
CA ALA A 181 -16.14 20.99 -21.62
C ALA A 181 -15.21 22.10 -22.16
N ALA A 182 -14.33 21.80 -23.11
CA ALA A 182 -13.93 22.70 -24.18
C ALA A 182 -12.96 22.01 -25.14
N LEU A 183 -13.01 22.41 -26.42
CA LEU A 183 -12.08 22.09 -27.51
C LEU A 183 -12.39 20.82 -28.32
N SER A 184 -13.52 20.89 -29.02
CA SER A 184 -13.65 20.29 -30.34
C SER A 184 -12.76 21.04 -31.34
N GLY A 185 -11.82 20.33 -31.95
CA GLY A 185 -11.10 20.78 -33.14
C GLY A 185 -9.69 21.26 -32.85
N GLU A 186 -8.70 20.37 -33.03
CA GLU A 186 -7.46 20.63 -33.77
C GLU A 186 -6.62 19.34 -33.90
N SER A 187 -5.97 19.23 -35.06
CA SER A 187 -5.12 18.16 -35.60
C SER A 187 -4.44 17.22 -34.59
N GLN A 188 -4.80 15.93 -34.62
CA GLN A 188 -4.15 14.86 -33.86
C GLN A 188 -2.78 14.49 -34.47
N ALA A 189 -1.77 15.32 -34.22
CA ALA A 189 -0.43 14.79 -34.01
C ALA A 189 -0.44 14.23 -32.58
N ALA A 190 -0.72 12.93 -32.44
CA ALA A 190 -0.83 12.27 -31.14
C ALA A 190 0.48 12.42 -30.38
N ALA A 191 0.52 13.37 -29.43
CA ALA A 191 1.56 13.44 -28.43
C ALA A 191 1.51 12.12 -27.65
N GLU A 192 2.42 11.20 -27.96
CA GLU A 192 2.53 9.91 -27.25
C GLU A 192 2.73 10.21 -25.76
N SER A 193 1.69 9.95 -24.96
CA SER A 193 1.79 10.03 -23.52
C SER A 193 2.88 9.08 -23.03
N PRO A 194 3.69 9.47 -22.02
CA PRO A 194 4.75 8.61 -21.51
C PRO A 194 4.17 7.28 -21.03
N LEU A 195 4.83 6.18 -21.43
CA LEU A 195 4.45 4.83 -21.04
C LEU A 195 4.51 4.70 -19.52
N LYS A 196 3.48 4.10 -18.92
CA LYS A 196 3.40 3.87 -17.47
C LYS A 196 3.57 2.38 -17.17
N PRO A 197 4.34 2.00 -16.14
CA PRO A 197 4.43 0.61 -15.72
C PRO A 197 3.08 0.04 -15.27
N MET A 198 2.76 -1.19 -15.68
CA MET A 198 1.56 -1.90 -15.24
C MET A 198 1.66 -2.30 -13.76
N ARG A 199 0.63 -2.00 -12.96
CA ARG A 199 0.50 -2.42 -11.55
C ARG A 199 -0.89 -3.00 -11.31
N ARG A 200 -1.01 -4.32 -11.35
CA ARG A 200 -2.27 -5.02 -11.13
C ARG A 200 -2.17 -6.02 -10.00
N LEU A 201 -3.23 -6.12 -9.21
CA LEU A 201 -3.45 -7.21 -8.27
C LEU A 201 -4.45 -8.18 -8.89
N LEU A 202 -3.98 -9.37 -9.25
CA LEU A 202 -4.85 -10.44 -9.72
C LEU A 202 -5.49 -11.15 -8.51
N GLN A 203 -6.77 -10.87 -8.25
CA GLN A 203 -7.51 -11.46 -7.14
C GLN A 203 -8.51 -12.51 -7.63
N GLY A 204 -8.60 -13.63 -6.92
CA GLY A 204 -9.55 -14.70 -7.20
C GLY A 204 -9.41 -15.87 -6.23
N GLU A 205 -10.46 -16.67 -6.09
CA GLU A 205 -10.50 -17.83 -5.19
C GLU A 205 -9.47 -18.90 -5.55
N VAL A 206 -9.20 -19.85 -4.63
CA VAL A 206 -8.36 -21.01 -4.93
C VAL A 206 -9.00 -21.82 -6.07
N GLY A 207 -8.21 -22.18 -7.08
CA GLY A 207 -8.73 -22.92 -8.25
C GLY A 207 -9.32 -22.06 -9.37
N SER A 208 -9.47 -20.73 -9.21
CA SER A 208 -10.00 -19.83 -10.25
C SER A 208 -9.12 -19.65 -11.50
N GLY A 209 -8.00 -20.37 -11.61
CA GLY A 209 -7.12 -20.33 -12.78
C GLY A 209 -6.15 -19.15 -12.85
N LYS A 210 -5.83 -18.51 -11.71
CA LYS A 210 -4.85 -17.39 -11.65
C LYS A 210 -3.52 -17.70 -12.34
N THR A 211 -3.04 -18.93 -12.24
CA THR A 211 -1.80 -19.38 -12.90
C THR A 211 -1.86 -19.27 -14.42
N VAL A 212 -3.02 -19.51 -15.03
CA VAL A 212 -3.22 -19.40 -16.48
C VAL A 212 -3.13 -17.95 -16.92
N VAL A 213 -3.79 -17.05 -16.19
CA VAL A 213 -3.72 -15.60 -16.43
C VAL A 213 -2.30 -15.08 -16.28
N ALA A 214 -1.59 -15.49 -15.22
CA ALA A 214 -0.19 -15.14 -15.01
C ALA A 214 0.71 -15.67 -16.14
N MET A 215 0.45 -16.88 -16.62
CA MET A 215 1.18 -17.48 -17.73
C MET A 215 0.97 -16.70 -19.05
N SER A 216 -0.27 -16.33 -19.38
CA SER A 216 -0.58 -15.47 -20.53
C SER A 216 0.18 -14.14 -20.47
N ALA A 217 0.26 -13.51 -19.28
CA ALA A 217 1.01 -12.27 -19.09
C ALA A 217 2.53 -12.46 -19.29
N MET A 218 3.11 -13.53 -18.73
CA MET A 218 4.54 -13.84 -18.91
C MET A 218 4.87 -14.10 -20.38
N LEU A 219 4.03 -14.85 -21.10
CA LEU A 219 4.23 -15.11 -22.53
C LEU A 219 4.10 -13.85 -23.40
N GLN A 220 3.26 -12.89 -23.00
CA GLN A 220 3.20 -11.57 -23.68
C GLN A 220 4.54 -10.81 -23.56
N ALA A 221 5.15 -10.83 -22.38
CA ALA A 221 6.46 -10.21 -22.16
C ALA A 221 7.57 -10.93 -22.94
N VAL A 222 7.62 -12.27 -22.86
CA VAL A 222 8.60 -13.10 -23.57
C VAL A 222 8.48 -12.99 -25.08
N GLY A 223 7.25 -13.00 -25.61
CA GLY A 223 7.01 -12.79 -27.04
C GLY A 223 7.50 -11.43 -27.53
N SER A 224 7.52 -10.44 -26.63
CA SER A 224 8.02 -9.09 -26.91
C SER A 224 9.52 -8.92 -26.65
N GLY A 225 10.27 -10.01 -26.47
CA GLY A 225 11.72 -9.99 -26.33
C GLY A 225 12.23 -9.68 -24.92
N HIS A 226 11.38 -9.76 -23.89
CA HIS A 226 11.75 -9.48 -22.51
C HIS A 226 11.75 -10.75 -21.65
N GLN A 227 12.43 -10.70 -20.50
CA GLN A 227 12.32 -11.76 -19.49
C GLN A 227 11.09 -11.54 -18.61
N ALA A 228 10.48 -12.64 -18.16
CA ALA A 228 9.41 -12.62 -17.17
C ALA A 228 9.84 -13.33 -15.89
N VAL A 229 9.58 -12.74 -14.73
CA VAL A 229 9.98 -13.31 -13.43
C VAL A 229 8.75 -13.59 -12.57
N LEU A 230 8.62 -14.83 -12.10
CA LEU A 230 7.63 -15.26 -11.12
C LEU A 230 8.35 -15.55 -9.79
N VAL A 231 8.04 -14.76 -8.76
CA VAL A 231 8.60 -14.95 -7.42
C VAL A 231 7.59 -15.67 -6.52
N ALA A 232 8.01 -16.77 -5.92
CA ALA A 232 7.25 -17.54 -4.96
C ALA A 232 7.75 -17.29 -3.52
N PRO A 233 6.87 -17.39 -2.50
CA PRO A 233 7.27 -17.11 -1.12
C PRO A 233 8.14 -18.21 -0.49
N THR A 234 8.17 -19.40 -1.09
CA THR A 234 8.95 -20.55 -0.61
C THR A 234 9.56 -21.32 -1.77
N GLN A 235 10.68 -22.01 -1.49
CA GLN A 235 11.37 -22.82 -2.50
C GLN A 235 10.47 -23.95 -3.04
N VAL A 236 9.68 -24.58 -2.18
CA VAL A 236 8.75 -25.66 -2.57
C VAL A 236 7.74 -25.14 -3.59
N LEU A 237 7.17 -23.97 -3.36
CA LEU A 237 6.24 -23.35 -4.30
C LEU A 237 6.94 -22.90 -5.59
N ALA A 238 8.17 -22.39 -5.51
CA ALA A 238 8.97 -22.07 -6.70
C ALA A 238 9.18 -23.31 -7.59
N HIS A 239 9.56 -24.45 -6.98
CA HIS A 239 9.68 -25.72 -7.68
C HIS A 239 8.34 -26.16 -8.30
N GLN A 240 7.25 -26.08 -7.55
CA GLN A 240 5.92 -26.46 -8.03
C GLN A 240 5.45 -25.57 -9.20
N HIS A 241 5.68 -24.26 -9.12
CA HIS A 241 5.36 -23.33 -10.20
C HIS A 241 6.21 -23.62 -11.44
N ALA A 242 7.53 -23.81 -11.30
CA ALA A 242 8.39 -24.11 -12.44
C ALA A 242 7.98 -25.41 -13.14
N GLU A 243 7.65 -26.45 -12.39
CA GLU A 243 7.21 -27.73 -12.95
C GLU A 243 5.86 -27.60 -13.68
N ASN A 244 4.87 -26.95 -13.04
CA ASN A 244 3.56 -26.71 -13.66
C ASN A 244 3.68 -25.89 -14.95
N LEU A 245 4.49 -24.83 -14.94
CA LEU A 245 4.72 -23.98 -16.12
C LEU A 245 5.40 -24.77 -17.25
N ARG A 246 6.40 -25.61 -16.94
CA ARG A 246 7.05 -26.48 -17.94
C ARG A 246 6.06 -27.42 -18.61
N GLN A 247 5.17 -28.04 -17.83
CA GLN A 247 4.13 -28.91 -18.37
C GLN A 247 3.16 -28.14 -19.27
N MET A 248 2.78 -26.92 -18.89
CA MET A 248 1.90 -26.06 -19.69
C MET A 248 2.55 -25.66 -21.03
N ILE A 249 3.82 -25.22 -21.00
CA ILE A 249 4.58 -24.86 -22.21
C ILE A 249 4.76 -26.07 -23.14
N ALA A 250 5.11 -27.22 -22.58
CA ALA A 250 5.31 -28.44 -23.35
C ALA A 250 4.03 -28.88 -24.09
N ARG A 251 2.87 -28.79 -23.43
CA ARG A 251 1.55 -29.06 -24.04
C ARG A 251 1.18 -28.07 -25.14
N ALA A 252 1.58 -26.81 -24.98
CA ALA A 252 1.34 -25.76 -25.98
C ALA A 252 2.31 -25.83 -27.17
N HIS A 253 3.32 -26.71 -27.13
CA HIS A 253 4.42 -26.77 -28.11
C HIS A 253 5.11 -25.41 -28.28
N ILE A 254 5.23 -24.65 -27.19
CA ILE A 254 5.93 -23.36 -27.17
C ILE A 254 7.38 -23.61 -26.79
N ASN A 255 8.33 -23.02 -27.53
CA ASN A 255 9.74 -23.13 -27.23
C ASN A 255 10.21 -21.93 -26.40
N VAL A 256 9.93 -21.95 -25.09
CA VAL A 256 10.36 -20.92 -24.13
C VAL A 256 11.06 -21.61 -22.96
N GLU A 257 12.25 -21.11 -22.63
CA GLU A 257 13.02 -21.64 -21.50
C GLU A 257 12.43 -21.21 -20.15
N ILE A 258 12.33 -22.15 -19.21
CA ILE A 258 11.99 -21.89 -17.81
C ILE A 258 13.18 -22.21 -16.91
N THR A 259 13.80 -21.15 -16.37
CA THR A 259 14.93 -21.24 -15.43
C THR A 259 14.44 -21.10 -14.00
N LEU A 260 14.77 -22.07 -13.15
CA LEU A 260 14.47 -22.04 -11.71
C LEU A 260 15.70 -21.55 -10.94
N VAL A 261 15.53 -20.58 -10.05
CA VAL A 261 16.59 -20.01 -9.21
C VAL A 261 16.15 -20.04 -7.74
N THR A 262 16.63 -21.02 -6.97
CA THR A 262 16.31 -21.12 -5.53
C THR A 262 17.56 -21.04 -4.65
N GLY A 263 17.37 -20.68 -3.38
CA GLY A 263 18.46 -20.58 -2.40
C GLY A 263 19.12 -21.93 -2.05
N GLY A 264 18.41 -23.05 -2.25
CA GLY A 264 18.89 -24.40 -1.95
C GLY A 264 19.71 -25.07 -3.07
N MET A 265 19.92 -24.39 -4.20
CA MET A 265 20.69 -24.95 -5.32
C MET A 265 22.17 -25.15 -4.99
N LYS A 266 22.79 -26.18 -5.57
CA LYS A 266 24.25 -26.32 -5.54
C LYS A 266 24.90 -25.12 -6.24
N LEU A 267 26.09 -24.75 -5.80
CA LEU A 267 26.79 -23.56 -6.29
C LEU A 267 26.97 -23.55 -7.82
N ALA A 268 27.31 -24.69 -8.42
CA ALA A 268 27.48 -24.81 -9.87
C ALA A 268 26.16 -24.59 -10.62
N ASP A 269 25.07 -25.22 -10.18
CA ASP A 269 23.74 -25.10 -10.78
C ASP A 269 23.21 -23.67 -10.65
N ARG A 270 23.39 -23.05 -9.47
CA ARG A 270 23.01 -21.65 -9.23
C ARG A 270 23.79 -20.69 -10.14
N ARG A 271 25.10 -20.89 -10.30
CA ARG A 271 25.93 -20.07 -11.21
C ARG A 271 25.47 -20.20 -12.65
N SER A 272 25.18 -21.42 -13.10
CA SER A 272 24.64 -21.68 -14.44
C SER A 272 23.29 -21.00 -14.65
N ALA A 273 22.36 -21.15 -13.71
CA ALA A 273 21.04 -20.51 -13.79
C ALA A 273 21.15 -18.97 -13.81
N LEU A 274 21.97 -18.39 -12.94
CA LEU A 274 22.19 -16.93 -12.93
C LEU A 274 22.88 -16.42 -14.20
N ALA A 275 23.78 -17.20 -14.81
CA ALA A 275 24.39 -16.85 -16.08
C ALA A 275 23.33 -16.78 -17.22
N LYS A 276 22.36 -17.69 -17.23
CA LYS A 276 21.23 -17.63 -18.16
C LYS A 276 20.33 -16.44 -17.91
N VAL A 277 20.05 -16.11 -16.65
CA VAL A 277 19.30 -14.88 -16.32
C VAL A 277 20.05 -13.65 -16.82
N ALA A 278 21.36 -13.59 -16.57
CA ALA A 278 22.20 -12.47 -16.95
C ALA A 278 22.41 -12.29 -18.46
N SER A 279 22.12 -13.32 -19.29
CA SER A 279 22.20 -13.18 -20.75
C SER A 279 21.14 -12.21 -21.30
N GLY A 280 20.04 -12.01 -20.56
CA GLY A 280 18.91 -11.18 -21.01
C GLY A 280 18.06 -11.83 -22.11
N GLU A 281 18.33 -13.09 -22.48
CA GLU A 281 17.54 -13.79 -23.48
C GLU A 281 16.08 -13.97 -23.00
N PRO A 282 15.07 -13.87 -23.89
CA PRO A 282 13.67 -13.99 -23.52
C PRO A 282 13.36 -15.36 -22.90
N ALA A 283 13.05 -15.36 -21.61
CA ALA A 283 12.81 -16.57 -20.83
C ALA A 283 11.89 -16.28 -19.65
N ILE A 284 11.34 -17.35 -19.07
CA ILE A 284 10.60 -17.29 -17.81
C ILE A 284 11.53 -17.74 -16.67
N ILE A 285 11.60 -16.94 -15.63
CA ILE A 285 12.42 -17.18 -14.45
C ILE A 285 11.48 -17.39 -13.28
N VAL A 286 11.69 -18.48 -12.53
CA VAL A 286 10.96 -18.76 -11.31
C VAL A 286 11.94 -18.71 -10.14
N ALA A 287 11.63 -17.94 -9.10
CA ALA A 287 12.48 -17.74 -7.94
C ALA A 287 11.73 -17.99 -6.62
#